data_AF-A0A2N5Z2W6-F1
#
_entry.id   AF-A0A2N5Z2W6-F1
#
_cell.length_a   1.000
_cell.length_b   1.000
_cell.length_c   1.000
_cell.angle_alpha   90.00
_cell.angle_beta   90.00
_cell.angle_gamma   90.00
#
_symmetry.space_group_name_H-M   'P 1'
#
loop_
_entity.id
_entity.type
_entity.pdbx_description
1 polymer ?
#
loop_
_entity_poly.entity_id
_entity_poly.type
_entity_poly.pdbx_seq_one_letter_code
_entity_poly.pdbx_strand_id
1 'polypeptide(L)'
;MKARLVLLLSFIFLAPCFIEARENVGARNDEGDSREHFYKSKDSFSSYEIEYRGKITVSDNDKDVTAIEPNGYLKITKSSFGNSRTIEIESDKQGKLTKKFYDGRKEIAFQPDGQRWLEEILIDVIHKTGIGGKDRILRIYNKGGVNAVLDEVEDFERNSGYSYYKTTNHALFYFESIEYDGYNAKYLYYKTLVNDIKLSKEEVVKVLKAINEISSNSTKGTLLREILNKYELDSYSMEKFLDAVETLSYNTERGNTLRAFLKKYPLDHENSREFFDVIGGMSINSEKCNVI
;
A
#
# COMPACT_ATOMS: atom_id res chain seq x y z
N MET A 1 -67.64 9.34 52.41
CA MET A 1 -66.74 10.23 51.64
C MET A 1 -65.32 10.14 52.19
N LYS A 2 -64.49 9.27 51.60
CA LYS A 2 -63.01 9.32 51.67
C LYS A 2 -62.50 8.66 50.37
N ALA A 3 -61.92 9.46 49.48
CA ALA A 3 -61.33 9.00 48.24
C ALA A 3 -60.00 8.28 48.53
N ARG A 4 -59.75 7.14 47.88
CA ARG A 4 -58.43 6.50 47.85
C ARG A 4 -57.93 6.47 46.41
N LEU A 5 -56.82 7.17 46.22
CA LEU A 5 -56.04 7.33 45.01
C LEU A 5 -55.38 5.99 44.64
N VAL A 6 -55.59 5.53 43.41
CA VAL A 6 -54.91 4.37 42.82
C VAL A 6 -53.61 4.87 42.20
N LEU A 7 -52.47 4.33 42.64
CA LEU A 7 -51.16 4.57 42.03
C LEU A 7 -50.73 3.31 41.27
N LEU A 8 -50.80 3.36 39.95
CA LEU A 8 -50.32 2.31 39.04
C LEU A 8 -48.82 2.53 38.80
N LEU A 9 -47.98 1.67 39.35
CA LEU A 9 -46.55 1.59 39.03
C LEU A 9 -46.38 0.86 37.70
N SER A 10 -46.03 1.59 36.64
CA SER A 10 -45.61 1.03 35.37
C SER A 10 -44.12 0.67 35.42
N PHE A 11 -43.81 -0.64 35.44
CA PHE A 11 -42.46 -1.15 35.18
C PHE A 11 -42.20 -1.14 33.67
N ILE A 12 -41.34 -0.22 33.21
CA ILE A 12 -40.81 -0.23 31.84
C ILE A 12 -39.58 -1.15 31.85
N PHE A 13 -39.71 -2.33 31.26
CA PHE A 13 -38.57 -3.20 30.95
C PHE A 13 -37.80 -2.59 29.76
N LEU A 14 -36.63 -2.02 30.04
CA LEU A 14 -35.64 -1.63 29.03
C LEU A 14 -34.96 -2.89 28.48
N ALA A 15 -35.31 -3.27 27.25
CA ALA A 15 -34.54 -4.26 26.51
C ALA A 15 -33.20 -3.63 26.07
N PRO A 16 -32.04 -4.25 26.32
CA PRO A 16 -30.77 -3.76 25.79
C PRO A 16 -30.75 -4.01 24.28
N CYS A 17 -30.82 -2.92 23.52
CA CYS A 17 -30.55 -2.91 22.09
C CYS A 17 -29.04 -3.10 21.89
N PHE A 18 -28.62 -4.34 21.63
CA PHE A 18 -27.28 -4.60 21.10
C PHE A 18 -27.28 -4.20 19.61
N ILE A 19 -26.79 -3.00 19.33
CA ILE A 19 -26.41 -2.60 17.98
C ILE A 19 -25.05 -3.24 17.70
N GLU A 20 -25.03 -4.32 16.93
CA GLU A 20 -23.79 -4.75 16.27
C GLU A 20 -23.47 -3.75 15.16
N ALA A 21 -22.56 -2.83 15.46
CA ALA A 21 -21.96 -1.98 14.45
C ALA A 21 -21.10 -2.86 13.53
N ARG A 22 -21.60 -3.18 12.33
CA ARG A 22 -20.73 -3.57 11.22
C ARG A 22 -19.91 -2.34 10.84
N GLU A 23 -18.68 -2.28 11.34
CA GLU A 23 -17.69 -1.29 10.93
C GLU A 23 -17.30 -1.62 9.48
N ASN A 24 -18.07 -1.08 8.52
CA ASN A 24 -17.65 -1.07 7.12
C ASN A 24 -16.31 -0.32 7.09
N VAL A 25 -15.23 -1.03 6.74
CA VAL A 25 -13.93 -0.45 6.42
C VAL A 25 -14.15 0.48 5.23
N GLY A 26 -14.46 1.74 5.51
CA GLY A 26 -14.65 2.77 4.52
C GLY A 26 -13.29 3.12 3.95
N ALA A 27 -12.94 2.50 2.81
CA ALA A 27 -11.83 2.96 2.00
C ALA A 27 -12.01 4.46 1.74
N ARG A 28 -11.06 5.28 2.18
CA ARG A 28 -11.01 6.70 1.85
C ARG A 28 -11.10 6.82 0.33
N ASN A 29 -12.02 7.66 -0.17
CA ASN A 29 -12.16 7.95 -1.59
C ASN A 29 -10.83 8.53 -2.10
N ASP A 30 -10.09 7.75 -2.89
CA ASP A 30 -9.03 8.30 -3.73
C ASP A 30 -9.76 9.16 -4.77
N GLU A 31 -9.70 10.50 -4.61
CA GLU A 31 -10.21 11.45 -5.60
C GLU A 31 -9.55 11.14 -6.96
N GLY A 32 -10.37 11.09 -8.02
CA GLY A 32 -9.95 10.69 -9.36
C GLY A 32 -8.74 11.48 -9.85
N ASP A 33 -7.63 10.78 -10.08
CA ASP A 33 -6.44 11.40 -10.66
C ASP A 33 -6.65 11.54 -12.17
N SER A 34 -6.82 12.78 -12.62
CA SER A 34 -6.97 13.10 -14.05
C SER A 34 -5.64 12.98 -14.80
N ARG A 35 -4.51 12.81 -14.11
CA ARG A 35 -3.21 12.65 -14.75
C ARG A 35 -3.08 11.27 -15.36
N GLU A 36 -2.37 11.24 -16.48
CA GLU A 36 -1.92 10.01 -17.10
C GLU A 36 -0.73 9.47 -16.32
N HIS A 37 -0.73 8.16 -16.10
CA HIS A 37 0.33 7.45 -15.41
C HIS A 37 1.00 6.42 -16.31
N PHE A 38 2.28 6.16 -16.09
CA PHE A 38 3.02 5.20 -16.91
C PHE A 38 4.15 4.44 -16.19
N TYR A 39 4.44 3.26 -16.73
CA TYR A 39 5.63 2.48 -16.47
C TYR A 39 6.19 1.99 -17.80
N LYS A 40 7.49 2.22 -18.04
CA LYS A 40 8.20 1.80 -19.24
C LYS A 40 9.51 1.14 -18.83
N SER A 41 9.71 -0.11 -19.20
CA SER A 41 10.99 -0.79 -19.13
C SER A 41 11.41 -1.25 -20.51
N LYS A 42 12.72 -1.23 -20.78
CA LYS A 42 13.28 -1.70 -22.03
C LYS A 42 14.66 -2.30 -21.79
N ASP A 43 14.89 -3.46 -22.35
CA ASP A 43 16.20 -4.09 -22.43
C ASP A 43 16.59 -4.39 -23.88
N SER A 44 17.72 -5.07 -24.07
CA SER A 44 18.23 -5.43 -25.41
C SER A 44 17.27 -6.27 -26.26
N PHE A 45 16.32 -7.00 -25.65
CA PHE A 45 15.46 -7.99 -26.31
C PHE A 45 13.96 -7.83 -26.00
N SER A 46 13.62 -7.01 -25.01
CA SER A 46 12.26 -6.85 -24.52
C SER A 46 11.91 -5.39 -24.21
N SER A 47 10.62 -5.10 -24.25
CA SER A 47 10.08 -3.85 -23.73
C SER A 47 8.76 -4.10 -23.05
N TYR A 48 8.47 -3.30 -22.03
CA TYR A 48 7.21 -3.36 -21.31
C TYR A 48 6.72 -1.95 -21.00
N GLU A 49 5.59 -1.58 -21.59
CA GLU A 49 4.96 -0.27 -21.43
C GLU A 49 3.55 -0.47 -20.87
N ILE A 50 3.25 0.26 -19.81
CA ILE A 50 1.95 0.31 -19.16
C ILE A 50 1.58 1.77 -19.05
N GLU A 51 0.40 2.14 -19.55
CA GLU A 51 -0.13 3.50 -19.49
C GLU A 51 -1.56 3.41 -18.96
N TYR A 52 -1.94 4.31 -18.06
CA TYR A 52 -3.28 4.29 -17.51
C TYR A 52 -3.75 5.65 -17.02
N ARG A 53 -5.07 5.82 -16.95
CA ARG A 53 -5.71 6.98 -16.34
C ARG A 53 -7.00 6.59 -15.63
N GLY A 54 -7.23 7.22 -14.49
CA GLY A 54 -8.40 7.01 -13.64
C GLY A 54 -8.25 5.80 -12.73
N LYS A 55 -9.17 5.68 -11.78
CA LYS A 55 -9.19 4.54 -10.85
C LYS A 55 -9.52 3.24 -11.58
N ILE A 56 -8.68 2.22 -11.45
CA ILE A 56 -8.87 0.88 -12.01
C ILE A 56 -9.19 -0.13 -10.90
N THR A 57 -10.20 -0.96 -11.12
CA THR A 57 -10.57 -2.08 -10.24
C THR A 57 -10.32 -3.40 -10.96
N VAL A 58 -9.65 -4.32 -10.27
CA VAL A 58 -9.33 -5.67 -10.74
C VAL A 58 -10.18 -6.72 -10.04
N SER A 59 -10.42 -7.83 -10.72
CA SER A 59 -11.19 -8.98 -10.21
C SER A 59 -10.54 -9.58 -8.97
N ASP A 60 -11.32 -10.34 -8.19
CA ASP A 60 -10.88 -10.90 -6.91
C ASP A 60 -9.76 -11.95 -7.00
N ASN A 61 -9.58 -12.53 -8.19
CA ASN A 61 -8.51 -13.47 -8.52
C ASN A 61 -7.35 -12.80 -9.28
N ASP A 62 -7.36 -11.47 -9.41
CA ASP A 62 -6.34 -10.66 -10.10
C ASP A 62 -6.13 -11.09 -11.56
N LYS A 63 -7.21 -11.54 -12.21
CA LYS A 63 -7.23 -12.10 -13.57
C LYS A 63 -7.95 -11.25 -14.60
N ASP A 64 -8.68 -10.23 -14.18
CA ASP A 64 -9.37 -9.33 -15.09
C ASP A 64 -9.48 -7.90 -14.53
N VAL A 65 -9.73 -6.94 -15.42
CA VAL A 65 -10.15 -5.58 -15.08
C VAL A 65 -11.66 -5.49 -15.15
N THR A 66 -12.30 -5.16 -14.03
CA THR A 66 -13.76 -5.17 -13.87
C THR A 66 -14.37 -3.78 -13.93
N ALA A 67 -13.60 -2.74 -13.59
CA ALA A 67 -14.04 -1.36 -13.73
C ALA A 67 -12.84 -0.42 -13.96
N ILE A 68 -13.11 0.67 -14.66
CA ILE A 68 -12.23 1.81 -14.79
C ILE A 68 -13.14 3.05 -14.67
N GLU A 69 -12.69 4.06 -13.94
CA GLU A 69 -13.37 5.36 -13.82
C GLU A 69 -13.82 5.89 -15.20
N PRO A 70 -14.98 6.57 -15.32
CA PRO A 70 -15.47 7.04 -16.60
C PRO A 70 -14.45 7.87 -17.38
N ASN A 71 -14.33 7.59 -18.68
CA ASN A 71 -13.31 8.12 -19.58
C ASN A 71 -11.87 7.67 -19.24
N GLY A 72 -11.62 6.82 -18.25
CA GLY A 72 -10.30 6.28 -17.97
C GLY A 72 -9.89 5.17 -18.94
N TYR A 73 -8.64 4.74 -18.86
CA TYR A 73 -8.14 3.63 -19.68
C TYR A 73 -6.96 2.90 -19.01
N LEU A 74 -6.65 1.72 -19.53
CA LEU A 74 -5.45 0.94 -19.27
C LEU A 74 -4.93 0.40 -20.60
N LYS A 75 -3.68 0.69 -20.93
CA LYS A 75 -2.96 0.16 -22.08
C LYS A 75 -1.72 -0.59 -21.60
N ILE A 76 -1.56 -1.81 -22.08
CA ILE A 76 -0.46 -2.68 -21.70
C ILE A 76 0.18 -3.21 -22.98
N THR A 77 1.44 -2.85 -23.23
CA THR A 77 2.22 -3.31 -24.39
C THR A 77 3.45 -4.05 -23.91
N LYS A 78 3.58 -5.33 -24.27
CA LYS A 78 4.78 -6.13 -23.98
C LYS A 78 5.37 -6.66 -25.26
N SER A 79 6.68 -6.46 -25.44
CA SER A 79 7.42 -6.96 -26.59
C SER A 79 8.56 -7.85 -26.14
N SER A 80 8.81 -8.94 -26.86
CA SER A 80 9.91 -9.86 -26.61
C SER A 80 10.33 -10.53 -27.92
N PHE A 81 11.63 -10.48 -28.24
CA PHE A 81 12.21 -11.09 -29.45
C PHE A 81 11.46 -10.75 -30.74
N GLY A 82 11.08 -9.48 -30.90
CA GLY A 82 10.39 -8.97 -32.10
C GLY A 82 8.88 -9.24 -32.15
N ASN A 83 8.33 -10.05 -31.24
CA ASN A 83 6.89 -10.19 -31.06
C ASN A 83 6.38 -9.12 -30.10
N SER A 84 5.19 -8.57 -30.35
CA SER A 84 4.57 -7.57 -29.50
C SER A 84 3.09 -7.87 -29.31
N ARG A 85 2.59 -7.68 -28.10
CA ARG A 85 1.17 -7.81 -27.78
C ARG A 85 0.73 -6.57 -27.04
N THR A 86 -0.48 -6.11 -27.36
CA THR A 86 -1.09 -4.96 -26.69
C THR A 86 -2.52 -5.26 -26.27
N ILE A 87 -2.86 -4.93 -25.03
CA ILE A 87 -4.24 -4.85 -24.53
C ILE A 87 -4.56 -3.37 -24.33
N GLU A 88 -5.72 -2.96 -24.81
CA GLU A 88 -6.31 -1.65 -24.52
C GLU A 88 -7.68 -1.85 -23.87
N ILE A 89 -7.86 -1.30 -22.68
CA ILE A 89 -9.13 -1.31 -21.94
C ILE A 89 -9.54 0.13 -21.73
N GLU A 90 -10.64 0.54 -22.36
CA GLU A 90 -11.17 1.90 -22.28
C GLU A 90 -12.52 1.90 -21.56
N SER A 91 -12.75 2.93 -20.74
CA SER A 91 -14.02 3.19 -20.08
C SER A 91 -14.74 4.33 -20.77
N ASP A 92 -15.99 4.11 -21.18
CA ASP A 92 -16.80 5.21 -21.73
C ASP A 92 -17.29 6.17 -20.63
N LYS A 93 -18.11 7.16 -21.02
CA LYS A 93 -18.69 8.16 -20.10
C LYS A 93 -19.62 7.55 -19.04
N GLN A 94 -20.07 6.31 -19.23
CA GLN A 94 -20.95 5.58 -18.34
C GLN A 94 -20.19 4.51 -17.53
N GLY A 95 -18.87 4.40 -17.68
CA GLY A 95 -18.07 3.39 -17.00
C GLY A 95 -18.07 2.02 -17.68
N LYS A 96 -18.63 1.91 -18.89
CA LYS A 96 -18.68 0.64 -19.62
C LYS A 96 -17.34 0.38 -20.29
N LEU A 97 -16.79 -0.80 -20.05
CA LEU A 97 -15.48 -1.19 -20.56
C LEU A 97 -15.56 -1.74 -21.99
N THR A 98 -14.61 -1.32 -22.81
CA THR A 98 -14.27 -1.95 -24.10
C THR A 98 -12.85 -2.48 -24.03
N LYS A 99 -12.65 -3.75 -24.40
CA LYS A 99 -11.34 -4.42 -24.38
C LYS A 99 -10.93 -4.78 -25.81
N LYS A 100 -9.74 -4.35 -26.22
CA LYS A 100 -9.13 -4.67 -27.52
C LYS A 100 -7.82 -5.41 -27.31
N PHE A 101 -7.49 -6.30 -28.23
CA PHE A 101 -6.26 -7.07 -28.20
C PHE A 101 -5.57 -7.01 -29.56
N TYR A 102 -4.27 -6.75 -29.54
CA TYR A 102 -3.43 -6.64 -30.72
C TYR A 102 -2.29 -7.65 -30.66
N ASP A 103 -2.09 -8.37 -31.76
CA ASP A 103 -0.88 -9.16 -32.01
C ASP A 103 -0.05 -8.42 -33.08
N GLY A 104 1.07 -7.85 -32.66
CA GLY A 104 1.78 -6.82 -33.40
C GLY A 104 0.89 -5.61 -33.67
N ARG A 105 0.64 -5.33 -34.96
CA ARG A 105 -0.20 -4.20 -35.40
C ARG A 105 -1.64 -4.60 -35.71
N LYS A 106 -1.97 -5.89 -35.62
CA LYS A 106 -3.26 -6.41 -36.04
C LYS A 106 -4.18 -6.56 -34.84
N GLU A 107 -5.32 -5.90 -34.89
CA GLU A 107 -6.41 -6.17 -33.94
C GLU A 107 -6.96 -7.58 -34.19
N ILE A 108 -7.06 -8.36 -33.13
CA ILE A 108 -7.66 -9.69 -33.14
C ILE A 108 -8.73 -9.78 -32.04
N ALA A 109 -9.53 -10.84 -32.07
CA ALA A 109 -10.57 -11.04 -31.08
C ALA A 109 -9.97 -11.08 -29.66
N PHE A 110 -10.55 -10.29 -28.74
CA PHE A 110 -10.10 -10.28 -27.35
C PHE A 110 -10.31 -11.64 -26.67
N GLN A 111 -11.40 -12.34 -26.99
CA GLN A 111 -11.65 -13.70 -26.49
C GLN A 111 -11.29 -14.75 -27.55
N PRO A 112 -10.62 -15.85 -27.19
CA PRO A 112 -10.11 -16.17 -25.83
C PRO A 112 -8.69 -15.64 -25.55
N ASP A 113 -7.94 -15.26 -26.57
CA ASP A 113 -6.48 -15.11 -26.45
C ASP A 113 -6.05 -13.84 -25.70
N GLY A 114 -6.74 -12.72 -25.93
CA GLY A 114 -6.50 -11.47 -25.18
C GLY A 114 -6.84 -11.62 -23.70
N GLN A 115 -7.93 -12.33 -23.38
CA GLN A 115 -8.27 -12.66 -21.99
C GLN A 115 -7.19 -13.52 -21.35
N ARG A 116 -6.77 -14.61 -21.99
CA ARG A 116 -5.70 -15.47 -21.46
C ARG A 116 -4.41 -14.68 -21.20
N TRP A 117 -4.04 -13.81 -22.13
CA TRP A 117 -2.86 -12.98 -21.97
C TRP A 117 -3.01 -11.94 -20.85
N LEU A 118 -4.20 -11.35 -20.66
CA LEU A 118 -4.49 -10.49 -19.50
C LEU A 118 -4.29 -11.25 -18.18
N GLU A 119 -4.83 -12.47 -18.09
CA GLU A 119 -4.71 -13.32 -16.89
C GLU A 119 -3.27 -13.64 -16.51
N GLU A 120 -2.40 -13.78 -17.51
CA GLU A 120 -0.97 -14.04 -17.33
C GLU A 120 -0.22 -12.82 -16.81
N ILE A 121 -0.50 -11.63 -17.35
CA ILE A 121 0.31 -10.43 -17.08
C ILE A 121 -0.25 -9.51 -16.00
N LEU A 122 -1.55 -9.60 -15.66
CA LEU A 122 -2.20 -8.59 -14.83
C LEU A 122 -1.56 -8.45 -13.45
N ILE A 123 -1.09 -9.55 -12.85
CA ILE A 123 -0.39 -9.48 -11.55
C ILE A 123 0.93 -8.69 -11.66
N ASP A 124 1.67 -8.85 -12.76
CA ASP A 124 2.92 -8.10 -13.02
C ASP A 124 2.62 -6.61 -13.25
N VAL A 125 1.50 -6.30 -13.94
CA VAL A 125 1.01 -4.92 -14.07
C VAL A 125 0.69 -4.31 -12.71
N ILE A 126 -0.11 -5.00 -11.87
CA ILE A 126 -0.43 -4.56 -10.50
C ILE A 126 0.85 -4.33 -9.70
N HIS A 127 1.86 -5.19 -9.86
CA HIS A 127 3.11 -5.06 -9.13
C HIS A 127 3.98 -3.89 -9.60
N LYS A 128 3.91 -3.54 -10.89
CA LYS A 128 4.68 -2.43 -11.48
C LYS A 128 4.03 -1.06 -11.27
N THR A 129 2.70 -1.01 -11.25
CA THR A 129 1.96 0.27 -11.23
C THR A 129 1.01 0.45 -10.05
N GLY A 130 0.74 -0.62 -9.28
CA GLY A 130 -0.22 -0.63 -8.18
C GLY A 130 -1.67 -0.36 -8.57
N ILE A 131 -2.02 -0.48 -9.85
CA ILE A 131 -3.42 -0.41 -10.28
C ILE A 131 -4.26 -1.43 -9.52
N GLY A 132 -5.44 -1.03 -9.05
CA GLY A 132 -6.29 -1.89 -8.21
C GLY A 132 -5.65 -2.36 -6.89
N GLY A 133 -4.46 -1.87 -6.55
CA GLY A 133 -3.66 -2.38 -5.44
C GLY A 133 -4.34 -2.18 -4.09
N LYS A 134 -4.93 -1.02 -3.83
CA LYS A 134 -5.65 -0.73 -2.58
C LYS A 134 -6.76 -1.74 -2.30
N ASP A 135 -7.67 -1.93 -3.26
CA ASP A 135 -8.80 -2.85 -3.12
C ASP A 135 -8.28 -4.30 -2.96
N ARG A 136 -7.23 -4.67 -3.70
CA ARG A 136 -6.55 -5.97 -3.56
C ARG A 136 -5.97 -6.18 -2.16
N ILE A 137 -5.24 -5.20 -1.61
CA ILE A 137 -4.64 -5.26 -0.27
C ILE A 137 -5.74 -5.44 0.79
N LEU A 138 -6.84 -4.71 0.68
CA LEU A 138 -7.99 -4.85 1.58
C LEU A 138 -8.59 -6.26 1.50
N ARG A 139 -8.69 -6.87 0.31
CA ARG A 139 -9.12 -8.27 0.18
C ARG A 139 -8.17 -9.26 0.84
N ILE A 140 -6.86 -9.07 0.69
CA ILE A 140 -5.84 -9.93 1.31
C ILE A 140 -5.94 -9.83 2.84
N TYR A 141 -6.01 -8.60 3.36
CA TYR A 141 -6.20 -8.35 4.78
C TYR A 141 -7.48 -9.01 5.30
N ASN A 142 -8.61 -8.87 4.61
CA ASN A 142 -9.87 -9.49 5.03
C ASN A 142 -9.82 -11.03 5.04
N LYS A 143 -8.92 -11.65 4.27
CA LYS A 143 -8.76 -13.11 4.22
C LYS A 143 -7.80 -13.64 5.30
N GLY A 144 -6.75 -12.91 5.65
CA GLY A 144 -5.67 -13.44 6.51
C GLY A 144 -5.01 -12.43 7.46
N GLY A 145 -5.62 -11.26 7.65
CA GLY A 145 -5.12 -10.19 8.51
C GLY A 145 -3.80 -9.58 8.02
N VAL A 146 -3.09 -8.90 8.91
CA VAL A 146 -1.80 -8.26 8.58
C VAL A 146 -0.77 -9.24 8.03
N ASN A 147 -0.69 -10.47 8.56
CA ASN A 147 0.32 -11.43 8.13
C ASN A 147 0.18 -11.75 6.63
N ALA A 148 -1.04 -12.00 6.15
CA ALA A 148 -1.26 -12.28 4.73
C ALA A 148 -0.84 -11.11 3.82
N VAL A 149 -0.95 -9.87 4.29
CA VAL A 149 -0.48 -8.71 3.52
C VAL A 149 1.05 -8.61 3.55
N LEU A 150 1.68 -8.88 4.68
CA LEU A 150 3.15 -8.87 4.81
C LEU A 150 3.80 -10.01 4.01
N ASP A 151 3.20 -11.21 4.01
CA ASP A 151 3.65 -12.34 3.20
C ASP A 151 3.66 -11.99 1.70
N GLU A 152 2.64 -11.26 1.24
CA GLU A 152 2.61 -10.75 -0.13
C GLU A 152 3.77 -9.78 -0.40
N VAL A 153 4.06 -8.86 0.55
CA VAL A 153 5.20 -7.92 0.47
C VAL A 153 6.53 -8.67 0.36
N GLU A 154 6.72 -9.75 1.11
CA GLU A 154 7.91 -10.60 1.05
C GLU A 154 8.02 -11.36 -0.29
N ASP A 155 6.90 -11.82 -0.84
CA ASP A 155 6.87 -12.50 -2.14
C ASP A 155 7.29 -11.60 -3.31
N PHE A 156 7.07 -10.27 -3.21
CA PHE A 156 7.68 -9.31 -4.14
C PHE A 156 9.22 -9.36 -4.11
N GLU A 157 9.83 -9.61 -2.95
CA GLU A 157 11.29 -9.64 -2.79
C GLU A 157 11.90 -10.92 -3.34
N ARG A 158 11.23 -12.06 -3.04
CA ARG A 158 11.72 -13.39 -3.39
C ARG A 158 11.64 -13.67 -4.89
N ASN A 159 10.56 -13.25 -5.55
CA ASN A 159 10.40 -13.37 -7.00
C ASN A 159 11.09 -12.18 -7.69
N SER A 160 12.42 -12.14 -7.62
CA SER A 160 13.32 -11.04 -8.00
C SER A 160 13.39 -10.70 -9.50
N GLY A 161 12.23 -10.52 -10.15
CA GLY A 161 12.02 -9.58 -11.25
C GLY A 161 11.58 -8.18 -10.79
N TYR A 162 11.33 -7.99 -9.49
CA TYR A 162 10.79 -6.74 -8.89
C TYR A 162 11.75 -6.03 -7.93
N SER A 163 12.98 -6.54 -7.73
CA SER A 163 13.98 -5.90 -6.87
C SER A 163 14.63 -4.72 -7.58
N TYR A 164 14.40 -3.51 -7.07
CA TYR A 164 15.24 -2.35 -7.34
C TYR A 164 16.69 -2.70 -6.96
N TYR A 165 17.64 -2.35 -7.83
CA TYR A 165 19.08 -2.68 -7.76
C TYR A 165 19.46 -4.13 -8.11
N LYS A 166 19.32 -4.52 -9.38
CA LYS A 166 20.10 -5.63 -9.92
C LYS A 166 21.43 -5.08 -10.46
N THR A 167 22.44 -4.97 -9.60
CA THR A 167 23.82 -4.76 -10.05
C THR A 167 24.32 -6.08 -10.64
N THR A 168 24.17 -6.27 -11.94
CA THR A 168 24.84 -7.36 -12.67
C THR A 168 26.14 -6.86 -13.26
N ASN A 169 27.24 -7.53 -12.88
CA ASN A 169 28.54 -7.38 -13.53
C ASN A 169 28.40 -7.59 -15.04
N HIS A 170 28.86 -6.60 -15.80
CA HIS A 170 28.67 -6.44 -17.24
C HIS A 170 29.25 -7.60 -18.05
N ALA A 171 28.37 -8.38 -18.70
CA ALA A 171 28.67 -8.92 -20.02
C ALA A 171 28.41 -7.81 -21.06
N LEU A 172 29.33 -7.66 -22.01
CA LEU A 172 29.65 -6.43 -22.74
C LEU A 172 28.52 -5.75 -23.57
N PHE A 173 27.26 -6.22 -23.62
CA PHE A 173 26.19 -5.62 -24.48
C PHE A 173 24.74 -5.77 -23.97
N TYR A 174 24.49 -5.88 -22.66
CA TYR A 174 23.13 -5.82 -22.10
C TYR A 174 22.85 -4.40 -21.58
N PHE A 175 21.78 -3.77 -22.06
CA PHE A 175 21.28 -2.50 -21.50
C PHE A 175 19.90 -2.73 -20.89
N GLU A 176 19.57 -1.97 -19.86
CA GLU A 176 18.24 -1.91 -19.27
C GLU A 176 17.94 -0.46 -18.90
N SER A 177 16.76 0.03 -19.27
CA SER A 177 16.25 1.34 -18.89
C SER A 177 14.86 1.18 -18.31
N ILE A 178 14.59 1.88 -17.20
CA ILE A 178 13.28 1.91 -16.56
C ILE A 178 12.90 3.38 -16.35
N GLU A 179 11.70 3.75 -16.77
CA GLU A 179 11.10 5.08 -16.64
C GLU A 179 9.67 4.90 -16.10
N TYR A 180 9.31 5.62 -15.03
CA TYR A 180 7.99 5.53 -14.41
C TYR A 180 7.74 6.79 -13.58
N ASP A 181 6.47 7.08 -13.27
CA ASP A 181 6.03 8.30 -12.56
C ASP A 181 5.96 8.18 -11.02
N GLY A 182 6.77 7.30 -10.43
CA GLY A 182 6.98 7.25 -8.98
C GLY A 182 6.17 6.22 -8.21
N TYR A 183 5.56 5.23 -8.87
CA TYR A 183 4.83 4.18 -8.17
C TYR A 183 5.74 3.12 -7.53
N ASN A 184 5.71 3.02 -6.20
CA ASN A 184 6.38 1.96 -5.44
C ASN A 184 5.32 1.04 -4.83
N ALA A 185 5.13 -0.15 -5.42
CA ALA A 185 4.11 -1.10 -4.95
C ALA A 185 4.31 -1.46 -3.47
N LYS A 186 5.54 -1.70 -2.99
CA LYS A 186 5.76 -1.99 -1.56
C LYS A 186 5.29 -0.85 -0.66
N TYR A 187 5.58 0.39 -1.06
CA TYR A 187 5.09 1.55 -0.33
C TYR A 187 3.56 1.59 -0.28
N LEU A 188 2.86 1.27 -1.38
CA LEU A 188 1.40 1.17 -1.38
C LEU A 188 0.90 0.17 -0.33
N TYR A 189 1.51 -1.01 -0.23
CA TYR A 189 1.08 -2.05 0.71
C TYR A 189 1.18 -1.58 2.16
N TYR A 190 2.34 -1.06 2.54
CA TYR A 190 2.53 -0.51 3.88
C TYR A 190 1.64 0.70 4.14
N LYS A 191 1.51 1.61 3.17
CA LYS A 191 0.67 2.80 3.28
C LYS A 191 -0.80 2.43 3.48
N THR A 192 -1.33 1.45 2.73
CA THR A 192 -2.70 0.98 2.88
C THR A 192 -2.92 0.27 4.22
N LEU A 193 -1.97 -0.56 4.66
CA LEU A 193 -2.00 -1.16 6.01
C LEU A 193 -2.09 -0.09 7.11
N VAL A 194 -1.24 0.93 7.04
CA VAL A 194 -1.18 1.96 8.08
C VAL A 194 -2.38 2.90 8.02
N ASN A 195 -2.77 3.37 6.84
CA ASN A 195 -3.75 4.46 6.68
C ASN A 195 -5.19 3.99 6.52
N ASP A 196 -5.43 2.93 5.76
CA ASP A 196 -6.79 2.53 5.36
C ASP A 196 -7.34 1.39 6.24
N ILE A 197 -6.48 0.65 6.94
CA ILE A 197 -6.90 -0.43 7.85
C ILE A 197 -6.83 0.07 9.30
N LYS A 198 -7.78 -0.35 10.13
CA LYS A 198 -7.77 -0.12 11.58
C LYS A 198 -7.09 -1.31 12.25
N LEU A 199 -5.79 -1.15 12.50
CA LEU A 199 -4.95 -2.21 13.08
C LEU A 199 -5.21 -2.34 14.59
N SER A 200 -5.22 -3.58 15.08
CA SER A 200 -5.10 -3.88 16.51
C SER A 200 -3.70 -3.52 17.05
N LYS A 201 -3.53 -3.48 18.37
CA LYS A 201 -2.23 -3.19 18.99
C LYS A 201 -1.16 -4.21 18.58
N GLU A 202 -1.54 -5.48 18.55
CA GLU A 202 -0.69 -6.58 18.14
C GLU A 202 -0.28 -6.46 16.67
N GLU A 203 -1.19 -5.99 15.82
CA GLU A 203 -0.93 -5.75 14.41
C GLU A 203 -0.03 -4.53 14.16
N VAL A 204 -0.19 -3.46 14.93
CA VAL A 204 0.74 -2.31 14.90
C VAL A 204 2.17 -2.79 15.17
N VAL A 205 2.38 -3.65 16.17
CA VAL A 205 3.70 -4.22 16.45
C VAL A 205 4.26 -5.02 15.27
N LYS A 206 3.43 -5.82 14.59
CA LYS A 206 3.86 -6.57 13.40
C LYS A 206 4.28 -5.64 12.27
N VAL A 207 3.50 -4.58 12.03
CA VAL A 207 3.82 -3.57 11.01
C VAL A 207 5.09 -2.82 11.37
N LEU A 208 5.32 -2.44 12.63
CA LEU A 208 6.56 -1.79 13.07
C LEU A 208 7.79 -2.67 12.83
N LYS A 209 7.68 -3.98 13.10
CA LYS A 209 8.75 -4.95 12.80
C LYS A 209 9.02 -5.05 11.29
N ALA A 210 7.98 -5.10 10.47
CA ALA A 210 8.15 -5.14 9.02
C ALA A 210 8.74 -3.83 8.45
N ILE A 211 8.37 -2.68 9.02
CA ILE A 211 8.94 -1.38 8.68
C ILE A 211 10.46 -1.34 8.91
N ASN A 212 10.96 -2.07 9.90
CA ASN A 212 12.39 -2.15 10.20
C ASN A 212 13.21 -2.60 8.98
N GLU A 213 12.69 -3.56 8.23
CA GLU A 213 13.33 -4.18 7.07
C GLU A 213 13.23 -3.32 5.79
N ILE A 214 12.45 -2.24 5.82
CA ILE A 214 12.34 -1.32 4.67
C ILE A 214 13.67 -0.58 4.46
N SER A 215 14.25 -0.74 3.27
CA SER A 215 15.51 -0.09 2.89
C SER A 215 15.38 1.43 2.68
N SER A 216 14.21 1.91 2.23
CA SER A 216 13.95 3.33 2.00
C SER A 216 13.69 4.08 3.32
N ASN A 217 14.67 4.87 3.76
CA ASN A 217 14.57 5.69 4.98
C ASN A 217 13.42 6.71 4.94
N SER A 218 13.16 7.35 3.79
CA SER A 218 12.06 8.30 3.64
C SER A 218 10.70 7.60 3.78
N THR A 219 10.56 6.40 3.23
CA THR A 219 9.37 5.56 3.38
C THR A 219 9.17 5.15 4.83
N LYS A 220 10.23 4.61 5.46
CA LYS A 220 10.24 4.21 6.87
C LYS A 220 9.82 5.37 7.78
N GLY A 221 10.47 6.53 7.66
CA GLY A 221 10.16 7.72 8.47
C GLY A 221 8.73 8.21 8.28
N THR A 222 8.21 8.18 7.05
CA THR A 222 6.82 8.56 6.76
C THR A 222 5.83 7.63 7.44
N LEU A 223 5.98 6.31 7.26
CA LEU A 223 5.09 5.31 7.85
C LEU A 223 5.13 5.35 9.39
N LEU A 224 6.31 5.52 10.00
CA LEU A 224 6.44 5.66 11.44
C LEU A 224 5.66 6.88 11.95
N ARG A 225 5.81 8.05 11.31
CA ARG A 225 5.05 9.24 11.69
C ARG A 225 3.54 9.07 11.51
N GLU A 226 3.11 8.36 10.47
CA GLU A 226 1.69 8.02 10.27
C GLU A 226 1.16 7.09 11.37
N ILE A 227 1.92 6.06 11.75
CA ILE A 227 1.58 5.17 12.87
C ILE A 227 1.43 5.97 14.15
N LEU A 228 2.42 6.82 14.47
CA LEU A 228 2.41 7.63 15.67
C LEU A 228 1.20 8.58 15.73
N ASN A 229 0.81 9.14 14.59
CA ASN A 229 -0.35 10.03 14.51
C ASN A 229 -1.68 9.27 14.72
N LYS A 230 -1.79 8.05 14.19
CA LYS A 230 -3.06 7.31 14.16
C LYS A 230 -3.29 6.38 15.35
N TYR A 231 -2.21 5.84 15.94
CA TYR A 231 -2.30 4.80 16.97
C TYR A 231 -1.71 5.28 18.29
N GLU A 232 -2.36 4.88 19.38
CA GLU A 232 -1.78 4.96 20.73
C GLU A 232 -0.85 3.77 20.93
N LEU A 233 0.36 4.05 21.39
CA LEU A 233 1.40 3.05 21.64
C LEU A 233 1.47 2.80 23.14
N ASP A 234 1.45 1.53 23.53
CA ASP A 234 1.84 1.09 24.87
C ASP A 234 3.36 0.89 24.94
N SER A 235 3.89 0.56 26.12
CA SER A 235 5.33 0.45 26.37
C SER A 235 6.03 -0.47 25.36
N TYR A 236 5.43 -1.63 25.06
CA TYR A 236 6.03 -2.58 24.12
C TYR A 236 5.97 -2.09 22.66
N SER A 237 4.86 -1.48 22.22
CA SER A 237 4.79 -0.92 20.88
C SER A 237 5.61 0.37 20.72
N MET A 238 5.84 1.13 21.79
CA MET A 238 6.82 2.23 21.82
C MET A 238 8.25 1.71 21.65
N GLU A 239 8.63 0.65 22.37
CA GLU A 239 9.93 -0.02 22.20
C GLU A 239 10.14 -0.41 20.73
N LYS A 240 9.18 -1.13 20.12
CA LYS A 240 9.28 -1.54 18.70
C LYS A 240 9.26 -0.38 17.73
N PHE A 241 8.60 0.73 18.09
CA PHE A 241 8.66 1.95 17.30
C PHE A 241 10.06 2.56 17.34
N LEU A 242 10.67 2.66 18.52
CA LEU A 242 12.02 3.21 18.69
C LEU A 242 13.09 2.32 18.05
N ASP A 243 12.95 1.00 18.12
CA ASP A 243 13.78 0.04 17.36
C ASP A 243 13.77 0.36 15.86
N ALA A 244 12.57 0.61 15.29
CA ALA A 244 12.43 0.96 13.88
C ALA A 244 12.97 2.36 13.55
N VAL A 245 12.93 3.30 14.51
CA VAL A 245 13.56 4.62 14.34
C VAL A 245 15.09 4.48 14.34
N GLU A 246 15.67 3.58 15.12
CA GLU A 246 17.11 3.34 15.18
C GLU A 246 17.68 2.95 13.81
N THR A 247 16.92 2.20 13.02
CA THR A 247 17.34 1.75 11.69
C THR A 247 17.19 2.80 10.60
N LEU A 248 16.73 4.01 10.92
CA LEU A 248 16.80 5.16 10.01
C LEU A 248 18.25 5.66 9.92
N SER A 249 18.93 5.46 8.80
CA SER A 249 20.34 5.87 8.65
C SER A 249 20.51 7.40 8.46
N TYR A 250 19.49 8.09 7.94
CA TYR A 250 19.50 9.54 7.81
C TYR A 250 19.14 10.22 9.14
N ASN A 251 20.11 10.89 9.74
CA ASN A 251 19.94 11.60 11.02
C ASN A 251 18.79 12.63 10.99
N THR A 252 18.52 13.28 9.86
CA THR A 252 17.39 14.22 9.73
C THR A 252 16.03 13.53 9.81
N GLU A 253 15.84 12.40 9.12
CA GLU A 253 14.58 11.63 9.19
C GLU A 253 14.40 11.02 10.59
N ARG A 254 15.49 10.53 11.17
CA ARG A 254 15.50 10.03 12.56
C ARG A 254 15.09 11.14 13.53
N GLY A 255 15.73 12.30 13.46
CA GLY A 255 15.43 13.45 14.31
C GLY A 255 14.01 13.99 14.13
N ASN A 256 13.52 14.07 12.88
CA ASN A 256 12.12 14.43 12.61
C ASN A 256 11.13 13.47 13.27
N THR A 257 11.42 12.17 13.23
CA THR A 257 10.56 11.14 13.80
C THR A 257 10.60 11.13 15.33
N LEU A 258 11.78 11.34 15.94
CA LEU A 258 11.91 11.49 17.40
C LEU A 258 11.23 12.75 17.92
N ARG A 259 11.31 13.88 17.21
CA ARG A 259 10.56 15.09 17.54
C ARG A 259 9.05 14.85 17.52
N ALA A 260 8.57 14.12 16.51
CA ALA A 260 7.17 13.74 16.44
C ALA A 260 6.78 12.87 17.64
N PHE A 261 7.63 11.92 18.03
CA PHE A 261 7.44 11.08 19.22
C PHE A 261 7.31 11.91 20.49
N LEU A 262 8.25 12.82 20.77
CA LEU A 262 8.23 13.70 21.95
C LEU A 262 7.01 14.61 22.02
N LYS A 263 6.46 15.02 20.86
CA LYS A 263 5.23 15.81 20.81
C LYS A 263 4.02 15.02 21.33
N LYS A 264 4.04 13.69 21.21
CA LYS A 264 2.93 12.81 21.62
C LYS A 264 3.17 12.16 22.99
N TYR A 265 4.39 11.73 23.26
CA TYR A 265 4.75 11.00 24.48
C TYR A 265 5.89 11.72 25.22
N PRO A 266 5.62 12.26 26.42
CA PRO A 266 6.68 12.71 27.32
C PRO A 266 7.65 11.57 27.65
N LEU A 267 8.91 11.91 27.86
CA LEU A 267 9.89 10.91 28.30
C LEU A 267 9.63 10.49 29.74
N ASP A 268 9.64 9.19 29.98
CA ASP A 268 9.47 8.58 31.28
C ASP A 268 10.32 7.30 31.44
N HIS A 269 10.12 6.57 32.53
CA HIS A 269 10.89 5.35 32.82
C HIS A 269 10.65 4.20 31.84
N GLU A 270 9.58 4.23 31.04
CA GLU A 270 9.23 3.15 30.10
C GLU A 270 9.83 3.37 28.71
N ASN A 271 10.09 4.62 28.30
CA ASN A 271 10.54 4.93 26.95
C ASN A 271 11.90 5.67 26.88
N SER A 272 12.40 6.20 27.99
CA SER A 272 13.58 7.07 27.97
C SER A 272 14.86 6.35 27.59
N ARG A 273 15.04 5.08 28.00
CA ARG A 273 16.25 4.31 27.69
C ARG A 273 16.40 4.13 26.19
N GLU A 274 15.41 3.53 25.55
CA GLU A 274 15.39 3.24 24.12
C GLU A 274 15.46 4.54 23.32
N PHE A 275 14.78 5.60 23.77
CA PHE A 275 14.87 6.92 23.15
C PHE A 275 16.31 7.48 23.15
N PHE A 276 16.98 7.42 24.30
CA PHE A 276 18.35 7.92 24.41
C PHE A 276 19.37 7.01 23.73
N ASP A 277 19.12 5.70 23.61
CA ASP A 277 19.94 4.79 22.81
C ASP A 277 19.91 5.19 21.32
N VAL A 278 18.73 5.49 20.78
CA VAL A 278 18.55 5.98 19.40
C VAL A 278 19.31 7.30 19.17
N ILE A 279 19.25 8.23 20.13
CA ILE A 279 20.00 9.51 20.11
C ILE A 279 21.51 9.26 20.20
N GLY A 280 21.93 8.33 21.05
CA GLY A 280 23.32 7.92 21.21
C GLY A 280 23.94 7.48 19.88
N GLY A 281 23.19 6.68 19.12
CA GLY A 281 23.57 6.18 17.81
C GLY A 281 23.55 7.21 16.67
N MET A 282 23.07 8.44 16.88
CA MET A 282 23.16 9.50 15.87
C MET A 282 24.60 10.02 15.76
N SER A 283 25.07 10.33 14.54
CA SER A 283 26.44 10.80 14.32
C SER A 283 26.56 12.34 14.23
N ILE A 284 25.46 13.05 13.99
CA ILE A 284 25.45 14.51 13.79
C ILE A 284 24.95 15.22 15.06
N ASN A 285 25.85 15.93 15.74
CA ASN A 285 25.54 16.62 17.00
C ASN A 285 24.47 17.71 16.86
N SER A 286 24.44 18.45 15.75
CA SER A 286 23.40 19.44 15.51
C SER A 286 22.01 18.81 15.38
N GLU A 287 21.90 17.62 14.79
CA GLU A 287 20.63 16.89 14.70
C GLU A 287 20.21 16.35 16.07
N LYS A 288 21.15 15.87 16.91
CA LYS A 288 20.86 15.52 18.31
C LYS A 288 20.30 16.71 19.09
N CYS A 289 20.97 17.87 18.97
CA CYS A 289 20.54 19.10 19.61
C CYS A 289 19.19 19.61 19.11
N ASN A 290 18.78 19.27 17.89
CA ASN A 290 17.46 19.63 17.39
C ASN A 290 16.35 18.71 17.90
N VAL A 291 16.68 17.64 18.63
CA VAL A 291 15.69 16.71 19.22
C VAL A 291 15.53 16.94 20.72
N ILE A 292 16.65 17.22 21.42
CA ILE A 292 16.72 17.49 22.87
C ILE A 292 16.50 18.98 23.12
#